data_AF-A0A9P6AE98-F1
#
_entry.id   AF-A0A9P6AE98-F1
#
_cell.length_a   1.000
_cell.length_b   1.000
_cell.length_c   1.000
_cell.angle_alpha   90.00
_cell.angle_beta   90.00
_cell.angle_gamma   90.00
#
_symmetry.space_group_name_H-M   'P 1'
#
loop_
_entity.id
_entity.type
_entity.pdbx_description
1 polymer ?
#
loop_
_entity_poly.entity_id
_entity_poly.type
_entity_poly.pdbx_seq_one_letter_code
_entity_poly.pdbx_strand_id
1 'polypeptide(L)' 'MALLCHHDFPLAVASMWTPGEKQFYVFALLETLLNHLPGHWRVGALYYIGC' A
#
# COMPACT_ATOMS: atom_id res chain seq x y z
N MET A 1 7.40 -0.69 -5.96
CA MET A 1 6.94 -0.87 -4.56
C MET A 1 5.89 -1.95 -4.55
N ALA A 2 5.73 -2.69 -3.44
CA ALA A 2 4.70 -3.71 -3.33
C ALA A 2 3.93 -3.55 -2.02
N LEU A 3 2.64 -3.86 -2.08
CA LEU A 3 1.79 -4.09 -0.92
C LEU A 3 1.79 -5.59 -0.65
N LEU A 4 2.27 -6.00 0.52
CA LEU A 4 2.35 -7.40 0.91
C LEU A 4 1.30 -7.72 1.96
N CYS A 5 0.84 -8.97 1.98
CA CYS A 5 0.07 -9.48 3.11
C CYS A 5 1.02 -9.86 4.26
N HIS A 6 0.46 -10.28 5.40
CA HIS A 6 1.24 -10.72 6.56
C HIS A 6 2.15 -11.95 6.28
N HIS A 7 1.91 -12.68 5.20
CA HIS A 7 2.71 -13.84 4.77
C HIS A 7 3.73 -13.51 3.67
N ASP A 8 4.06 -12.23 3.49
CA ASP A 8 4.98 -11.73 2.46
C ASP A 8 4.55 -11.98 1.01
N PHE A 9 3.27 -12.35 0.80
CA PHE A 9 2.73 -12.53 -0.53
C PHE A 9 2.26 -11.19 -1.12
N PRO A 10 2.59 -10.87 -2.39
CA PRO A 10 2.19 -9.61 -3.01
C PRO A 10 0.69 -9.56 -3.27
N LEU A 11 0.03 -8.55 -2.71
CA LEU A 11 -1.37 -8.21 -2.99
C LEU A 11 -1.49 -7.24 -4.17
N ALA A 12 -0.55 -6.30 -4.29
CA ALA A 12 -0.46 -5.36 -5.39
C ALA A 12 0.99 -4.90 -5.61
N VAL A 13 1.36 -4.61 -6.85
CA VAL A 13 2.71 -4.16 -7.23
C VAL A 13 2.62 -2.91 -8.09
N ALA A 14 3.41 -1.90 -7.72
CA ALA A 14 3.59 -0.68 -8.51
C ALA A 14 5.02 -0.64 -9.06
N SER A 15 5.17 -0.54 -10.38
CA SER A 15 6.46 -0.30 -11.02
C SER A 15 6.92 1.12 -10.72
N MET A 16 8.13 1.24 -10.13
CA MET A 16 8.74 2.54 -9.84
C MET A 16 9.81 2.80 -10.88
N TRP A 17 9.68 3.90 -11.63
CA TRP A 17 10.65 4.27 -12.66
C TRP A 17 11.60 5.35 -12.18
N THR A 18 11.14 6.26 -11.30
CA THR A 18 12.00 7.31 -10.73
C THR A 18 12.02 7.26 -9.19
N PRO A 19 13.17 7.57 -8.53
CA PRO A 19 13.27 7.53 -7.07
C PRO A 19 12.40 8.55 -6.34
N GLY A 20 12.03 9.66 -6.99
CA GLY A 20 11.24 10.75 -6.41
C GLY A 20 9.76 10.42 -6.21
N GLU A 21 9.26 9.37 -6.86
CA GLU A 21 7.83 9.04 -6.88
C GLU A 21 7.38 8.12 -5.73
N LYS A 22 8.32 7.67 -4.88
CA LYS A 22 8.08 6.63 -3.86
C LYS A 22 6.85 6.89 -2.99
N GLN A 23 6.61 8.15 -2.60
CA GLN A 23 5.50 8.51 -1.72
C GLN A 23 4.13 8.40 -2.42
N PHE A 24 4.04 8.75 -3.71
CA PHE A 24 2.79 8.65 -4.47
C PHE A 24 2.35 7.19 -4.64
N TYR A 25 3.30 6.27 -4.82
CA TYR A 25 3.00 4.85 -4.94
C TYR A 25 2.43 4.23 -3.66
N VAL A 26 2.76 4.74 -2.48
CA VAL A 26 2.15 4.29 -1.21
C VAL A 26 0.64 4.56 -1.22
N PHE A 27 0.25 5.77 -1.60
CA PHE A 27 -1.17 6.15 -1.67
C PHE A 27 -1.92 5.36 -2.73
N ALA A 28 -1.34 5.16 -3.92
CA ALA A 28 -1.95 4.35 -4.97
C ALA A 28 -2.17 2.88 -4.53
N LEU A 29 -1.22 2.30 -3.81
CA LEU A 29 -1.34 0.94 -3.29
C LEU A 29 -2.40 0.84 -2.18
N LEU A 30 -2.50 1.85 -1.30
CA LEU A 30 -3.54 1.91 -0.27
C LEU A 30 -4.93 2.08 -0.88
N GLU A 31 -5.11 2.98 -1.84
CA GLU A 31 -6.38 3.15 -2.55
C GLU A 31 -6.80 1.87 -3.25
N THR A 32 -5.85 1.19 -3.92
CA THR A 32 -6.09 -0.11 -4.54
C THR A 32 -6.60 -1.13 -3.51
N LEU A 33 -5.98 -1.20 -2.32
CA LEU A 33 -6.44 -2.09 -1.26
C LEU A 33 -7.86 -1.75 -0.81
N LEU A 34 -8.11 -0.47 -0.48
CA LEU A 34 -9.40 -0.03 0.05
C LEU A 34 -10.56 -0.29 -0.93
N ASN A 35 -10.33 -0.17 -2.24
CA ASN A 35 -11.34 -0.48 -3.27
C ASN A 35 -11.72 -1.96 -3.34
N HIS A 36 -10.86 -2.86 -2.86
CA HIS A 36 -11.13 -4.31 -2.82
C HIS A 36 -11.62 -4.79 -1.46
N LEU A 37 -11.68 -3.92 -0.45
CA LEU A 37 -12.18 -4.25 0.88
C LEU A 37 -13.68 -3.96 0.98
N PRO A 38 -14.43 -4.73 1.77
CA PRO A 38 -15.83 -4.42 2.02
C PRO A 38 -15.99 -3.07 2.73
N GLY A 39 -16.89 -2.22 2.24
CA GLY A 39 -17.07 -0.84 2.76
C GLY A 39 -17.56 -0.72 4.21
N HIS A 40 -17.93 -1.83 4.85
CA HIS A 40 -18.31 -1.86 6.27
C HIS A 40 -17.13 -2.13 7.21
N TRP A 41 -15.93 -2.38 6.67
CA TRP A 41 -14.74 -2.61 7.47
C TRP A 41 -14.19 -1.29 8.01
N ARG A 42 -13.75 -1.31 9.27
CA ARG A 42 -12.95 -0.22 9.83
C ARG A 42 -11.49 -0.51 9.56
N VAL A 43 -10.88 0.29 8.68
CA VAL A 43 -9.47 0.16 8.30
C VAL A 43 -8.65 1.22 9.02
N GLY A 44 -7.51 0.84 9.58
CA GLY A 44 -6.51 1.74 10.16
C GLY A 44 -5.15 1.53 9.50
N ALA A 45 -4.42 2.62 9.24
CA ALA A 45 -3.06 2.57 8.71
C ALA A 45 -2.08 3.00 9.80
N LEU A 46 -1.15 2.10 10.14
CA LEU A 46 -0.05 2.41 11.05
C LEU A 46 1.17 2.75 10.20
N TYR A 47 1.73 3.93 10.43
CA TYR A 47 2.96 4.37 9.77
C TYR A 47 4.07 4.46 10.81
N TYR A 48 5.15 3.71 10.58
CA TYR A 48 6.33 3.79 11.44
C TYR A 48 7.14 5.03 11.03
N ILE A 49 7.24 6.00 11.95
CA ILE A 49 7.99 7.25 11.75
C ILE A 49 9.48 7.06 12.11
N GLY A 50 9.89 5.86 12.52
CA GLY A 50 11.28 5.56 12.85
C GLY A 50 12.10 5.10 11.64
N CYS A 51 13.32 5.63 11.56
CA CYS A 51 14.53 5.22 10.81
C CYS A 51 14.35 4.45 9.49
#